data_AF-A0A2H6EGH1-F1
#
_entry.id   AF-A0A2H6EGH1-F1
#
_cell.length_a   1.000
_cell.length_b   1.000
_cell.length_c   1.000
_cell.angle_alpha   90.00
_cell.angle_beta   90.00
_cell.angle_gamma   90.00
#
_symmetry.space_group_name_H-M   'P 1'
#
loop_
_entity.id
_entity.type
_entity.pdbx_description
1 polymer ?
#
loop_
_entity_poly.entity_id
_entity_poly.type
_entity_poly.pdbx_seq_one_letter_code
_entity_poly.pdbx_strand_id
1 'polypeptide(L)'
;MDPFKERNFHKSKDRSLKLTLILKRIKMLDYLLVIITNFSISLMQLILRKQSYDSKRLLIICLHRLGDTVFCIPAIKGVYDCYKEYEIFILCYPESKNILEIKFESENIITIEKSDFILQRRIAKKNCRKTVNDLKPEIIFDLTGNPASASLILNSRAQEVIGINLLYFKTLYTTFTPIREKPHFMDIYLDVLRSVKPDYNNYSYQFESNYNPKDKIVIHPFAIRKAKEWNLKKYIKLAERLRNNYKVCLIAPPNFIEKEVLYEIKQLKIDVKVTKSLGELISIIKEASLFISNDSGPIYIASLLGKPTFTIYGPTNPKFSLPFGENHQFYQKILPCSTDKEKVCYTLGGINCPSQECLNLISVDEIENAVADFIKKLGIRRKNKETESDLNNG
;
A
#
# COMPACT_ATOMS: atom_id res chain seq x y z
N MET A 1 51.31 31.91 5.24
CA MET A 1 50.59 31.11 4.21
C MET A 1 51.04 29.67 4.39
N ASP A 2 50.14 28.82 4.86
CA ASP A 2 50.47 27.45 5.30
C ASP A 2 50.36 26.45 4.11
N PRO A 3 51.48 25.84 3.67
CA PRO A 3 51.52 24.88 2.56
C PRO A 3 50.78 23.55 2.85
N PHE A 4 50.23 23.35 4.06
CA PHE A 4 49.38 22.20 4.38
C PHE A 4 47.93 22.31 3.88
N LYS A 5 47.42 23.52 3.59
CA LYS A 5 46.04 23.67 3.08
C LYS A 5 45.88 23.33 1.59
N GLU A 6 46.90 23.53 0.77
CA GLU A 6 46.84 23.22 -0.68
C GLU A 6 46.96 21.71 -0.99
N ARG A 7 47.73 20.95 -0.20
CA ARG A 7 47.87 19.48 -0.39
C ARG A 7 46.58 18.70 -0.08
N ASN A 8 45.76 19.19 0.85
CA ASN A 8 44.50 18.54 1.21
C ASN A 8 43.36 18.87 0.22
N PHE A 9 43.43 20.00 -0.48
CA PHE A 9 42.46 20.38 -1.51
C PHE A 9 42.66 19.61 -2.82
N HIS A 10 43.92 19.33 -3.20
CA HIS A 10 44.21 18.49 -4.38
C HIS A 10 43.88 17.01 -4.17
N LYS A 11 44.10 16.45 -2.97
CA LYS A 11 43.75 15.05 -2.65
C LYS A 11 42.24 14.79 -2.57
N SER A 12 41.42 15.79 -2.21
CA SER A 12 39.96 15.65 -2.15
C SER A 12 39.32 15.69 -3.54
N LYS A 13 39.81 16.54 -4.45
CA LYS A 13 39.39 16.62 -5.85
C LYS A 13 39.68 15.31 -6.60
N ASP A 14 40.86 14.73 -6.39
CA ASP A 14 41.30 13.51 -7.07
C ASP A 14 40.55 12.24 -6.59
N ARG A 15 40.16 12.20 -5.29
CA ARG A 15 39.24 11.17 -4.76
C ARG A 15 37.83 11.33 -5.30
N SER A 16 37.32 12.55 -5.44
CA SER A 16 35.98 12.80 -5.99
C SER A 16 35.88 12.43 -7.48
N LEU A 17 36.95 12.67 -8.26
CA LEU A 17 37.04 12.30 -9.66
C LEU A 17 37.15 10.78 -9.82
N LYS A 18 37.97 10.10 -9.02
CA LYS A 18 38.03 8.63 -8.97
C LYS A 18 36.69 8.01 -8.58
N LEU A 19 36.01 8.54 -7.57
CA LEU A 19 34.70 8.05 -7.15
C LEU A 19 33.66 8.27 -8.26
N THR A 20 33.69 9.41 -8.94
CA THR A 20 32.81 9.72 -10.08
C THR A 20 33.08 8.80 -11.28
N LEU A 21 34.34 8.48 -11.56
CA LEU A 21 34.73 7.53 -12.62
C LEU A 21 34.35 6.10 -12.28
N ILE A 22 34.45 5.68 -11.01
CA ILE A 22 33.96 4.39 -10.53
C ILE A 22 32.43 4.33 -10.65
N LEU A 23 31.72 5.36 -10.19
CA LEU A 23 30.26 5.47 -10.32
C LEU A 23 29.81 5.51 -11.79
N LYS A 24 30.55 6.19 -12.68
CA LYS A 24 30.31 6.17 -14.12
C LYS A 24 30.58 4.79 -14.73
N ARG A 25 31.64 4.09 -14.32
CA ARG A 25 31.92 2.71 -14.76
C ARG A 25 30.85 1.74 -14.30
N ILE A 26 30.36 1.86 -13.06
CA ILE A 26 29.22 1.09 -12.56
C ILE A 26 27.98 1.37 -13.40
N LYS A 27 27.66 2.65 -13.68
CA LYS A 27 26.54 3.02 -14.56
C LYS A 27 26.68 2.52 -16.00
N MET A 28 27.90 2.51 -16.55
CA MET A 28 28.17 1.97 -17.90
C MET A 28 28.04 0.45 -17.94
N LEU A 29 28.50 -0.25 -16.90
CA LEU A 29 28.32 -1.69 -16.73
C LEU A 29 26.83 -2.03 -16.55
N ASP A 30 26.10 -1.23 -15.77
CA ASP A 30 24.64 -1.34 -15.66
C ASP A 30 23.99 -1.16 -17.03
N TYR A 31 24.41 -0.17 -17.82
CA TYR A 31 23.89 0.07 -19.17
C TYR A 31 24.18 -1.09 -20.14
N LEU A 32 25.40 -1.64 -20.10
CA LEU A 32 25.76 -2.82 -20.90
C LEU A 32 24.94 -4.04 -20.47
N LEU A 33 24.75 -4.25 -19.17
CA LEU A 33 23.92 -5.31 -18.61
C LEU A 33 22.45 -5.14 -19.05
N VAL A 34 21.93 -3.91 -19.10
CA VAL A 34 20.60 -3.60 -19.65
C VAL A 34 20.51 -4.03 -21.11
N ILE A 35 21.49 -3.65 -21.94
CA ILE A 35 21.49 -3.99 -23.37
C ILE A 35 21.52 -5.51 -23.56
N ILE A 36 22.44 -6.21 -22.90
CA ILE A 36 22.61 -7.66 -23.03
C ILE A 36 21.35 -8.40 -22.55
N THR A 37 20.76 -7.93 -21.44
CA THR A 37 19.56 -8.56 -20.88
C THR A 37 18.35 -8.30 -21.77
N ASN A 38 18.20 -7.09 -22.30
CA ASN A 38 17.14 -6.77 -23.26
C ASN A 38 17.28 -7.55 -24.55
N PHE A 39 18.50 -7.71 -25.07
CA PHE A 39 18.75 -8.52 -26.26
C PHE A 39 18.37 -9.99 -26.02
N SER A 40 18.85 -10.58 -24.92
CA SER A 40 18.55 -11.95 -24.53
C SER A 40 17.05 -12.19 -24.33
N ILE A 41 16.39 -11.26 -23.62
CA ILE A 41 14.94 -11.27 -23.41
C ILE A 41 14.21 -11.21 -24.76
N SER A 42 14.60 -10.28 -25.63
CA SER A 42 13.91 -10.06 -26.92
C SER A 42 14.03 -11.29 -27.81
N LEU A 43 15.22 -11.90 -27.89
CA LEU A 43 15.44 -13.13 -28.66
C LEU A 43 14.59 -14.28 -28.14
N MET A 44 14.52 -14.44 -26.82
CA MET A 44 13.69 -15.47 -26.19
C MET A 44 12.20 -15.20 -26.43
N GLN A 45 11.74 -13.95 -26.30
CA GLN A 45 10.34 -13.61 -26.56
C GLN A 45 9.94 -13.83 -28.02
N LEU A 46 10.83 -13.57 -28.99
CA LEU A 46 10.58 -13.88 -30.41
C LEU A 46 10.28 -15.37 -30.63
N ILE A 47 10.93 -16.26 -29.89
CA ILE A 47 10.70 -17.70 -29.97
C ILE A 47 9.38 -18.06 -29.27
N LEU A 48 9.18 -17.56 -28.05
CA LEU A 48 8.00 -17.90 -27.23
C LEU A 48 6.69 -17.41 -27.86
N ARG A 49 6.68 -16.22 -28.47
CA ARG A 49 5.49 -15.64 -29.10
C ARG A 49 5.00 -16.42 -30.32
N LYS A 50 5.87 -17.16 -31.03
CA LYS A 50 5.46 -18.06 -32.12
C LYS A 50 4.59 -19.21 -31.64
N GLN A 51 4.66 -19.51 -30.35
CA GLN A 51 3.86 -20.53 -29.69
C GLN A 51 2.89 -19.84 -28.73
N SER A 52 2.28 -18.72 -29.07
CA SER A 52 1.43 -18.04 -28.11
C SER A 52 0.25 -18.89 -27.64
N TYR A 53 -0.24 -18.62 -26.43
CA TYR A 53 -1.48 -19.23 -25.95
C TYR A 53 -2.68 -18.63 -26.68
N ASP A 54 -3.68 -19.46 -26.98
CA ASP A 54 -5.01 -19.08 -27.49
C ASP A 54 -6.03 -19.79 -26.60
N SER A 55 -6.33 -19.17 -25.47
CA SER A 55 -7.01 -19.84 -24.35
C SER A 55 -8.17 -19.04 -23.80
N LYS A 56 -8.35 -17.78 -24.23
CA LYS A 56 -9.29 -16.82 -23.62
C LYS A 56 -9.12 -16.70 -22.10
N ARG A 57 -7.88 -16.81 -21.62
CA ARG A 57 -7.53 -16.61 -20.22
C ARG A 57 -6.70 -15.35 -20.05
N LEU A 58 -7.04 -14.57 -19.04
CA LEU A 58 -6.34 -13.35 -18.68
C LEU A 58 -5.76 -13.50 -17.27
N LEU A 59 -4.51 -13.10 -17.08
CA LEU A 59 -3.88 -13.10 -15.77
C LEU A 59 -3.53 -11.68 -15.33
N ILE A 60 -3.97 -11.28 -14.15
CA ILE A 60 -3.60 -10.04 -13.48
C ILE A 60 -2.57 -10.36 -12.39
N ILE A 61 -1.42 -9.68 -12.38
CA ILE A 61 -0.35 -9.89 -11.39
C ILE A 61 -0.27 -8.68 -10.45
N CYS A 62 -0.56 -8.88 -9.17
CA CYS A 62 -0.55 -7.84 -8.13
C CYS A 62 0.18 -8.33 -6.86
N LEU A 63 1.51 -8.40 -6.92
CA LEU A 63 2.38 -8.84 -5.82
C LEU A 63 2.67 -7.69 -4.85
N HIS A 64 1.60 -7.22 -4.21
CA HIS A 64 1.58 -5.99 -3.41
C HIS A 64 1.47 -6.23 -1.92
N ARG A 65 1.81 -5.18 -1.16
CA ARG A 65 1.47 -5.07 0.28
C ARG A 65 0.04 -4.56 0.42
N LEU A 66 -0.53 -4.69 1.63
CA LEU A 66 -1.94 -4.38 1.93
C LEU A 66 -2.49 -3.10 1.28
N GLY A 67 -1.81 -1.95 1.40
CA GLY A 67 -2.29 -0.69 0.84
C GLY A 67 -2.25 -0.65 -0.69
N ASP A 68 -1.14 -1.07 -1.28
CA ASP A 68 -0.96 -1.14 -2.74
C ASP A 68 -1.95 -2.14 -3.37
N THR A 69 -2.29 -3.22 -2.66
CA THR A 69 -3.36 -4.16 -3.06
C THR A 69 -4.72 -3.47 -3.12
N VAL A 70 -5.05 -2.55 -2.22
CA VAL A 70 -6.31 -1.78 -2.32
C VAL A 70 -6.27 -0.83 -3.50
N PHE A 71 -5.13 -0.17 -3.73
CA PHE A 71 -4.98 0.81 -4.81
C PHE A 71 -5.09 0.20 -6.21
N CYS A 72 -4.79 -1.09 -6.39
CA CYS A 72 -4.97 -1.74 -7.69
C CYS A 72 -6.42 -2.13 -8.00
N ILE A 73 -7.31 -2.21 -7.00
CA ILE A 73 -8.69 -2.69 -7.18
C ILE A 73 -9.48 -1.95 -8.28
N PRO A 74 -9.45 -0.61 -8.39
CA PRO A 74 -10.15 0.09 -9.47
C PRO A 74 -9.68 -0.34 -10.87
N ALA A 75 -8.37 -0.56 -11.05
CA ALA A 75 -7.82 -1.03 -12.31
C ALA A 75 -8.21 -2.49 -12.59
N ILE A 76 -8.17 -3.36 -11.57
CA ILE A 76 -8.63 -4.76 -11.69
C ILE A 76 -10.11 -4.80 -12.10
N LYS A 77 -10.97 -4.02 -11.44
CA LYS A 77 -12.39 -3.92 -11.81
C LYS A 77 -12.55 -3.48 -13.27
N GLY A 78 -11.77 -2.51 -13.72
CA GLY A 78 -11.82 -2.07 -15.11
C GLY A 78 -11.35 -3.12 -16.11
N VAL A 79 -10.42 -4.00 -15.74
CA VAL A 79 -10.09 -5.18 -16.55
C VAL A 79 -11.29 -6.14 -16.62
N TYR A 80 -11.95 -6.45 -15.50
CA TYR A 80 -13.18 -7.26 -15.51
C TYR A 80 -14.28 -6.65 -16.39
N ASP A 81 -14.47 -5.34 -16.34
CA ASP A 81 -15.48 -4.65 -17.13
C ASP A 81 -15.17 -4.67 -18.64
N CYS A 82 -13.89 -4.61 -19.01
CA CYS A 82 -13.44 -4.50 -20.41
C CYS A 82 -13.18 -5.84 -21.11
N TYR A 83 -12.98 -6.93 -20.37
CA TYR A 83 -12.56 -8.24 -20.88
C TYR A 83 -13.50 -9.36 -20.39
N LYS A 84 -14.81 -9.16 -20.52
CA LYS A 84 -15.86 -10.08 -20.02
C LYS A 84 -15.86 -11.45 -20.69
N GLU A 85 -15.27 -11.54 -21.87
CA GLU A 85 -15.11 -12.75 -22.67
C GLU A 85 -13.94 -13.63 -22.21
N TYR A 86 -13.10 -13.13 -21.31
CA TYR A 86 -11.95 -13.86 -20.76
C TYR A 86 -12.27 -14.47 -19.39
N GLU A 87 -11.72 -15.65 -19.14
CA GLU A 87 -11.59 -16.21 -17.79
C GLU A 87 -10.42 -15.48 -17.10
N ILE A 88 -10.74 -14.66 -16.08
CA ILE A 88 -9.77 -13.75 -15.44
C ILE A 88 -9.27 -14.36 -14.13
N PHE A 89 -7.94 -14.51 -14.04
CA PHE A 89 -7.23 -14.93 -12.84
C PHE A 89 -6.47 -13.75 -12.22
N ILE A 90 -6.34 -13.74 -10.89
CA ILE A 90 -5.53 -12.76 -10.16
C ILE A 90 -4.44 -13.51 -9.39
N LEU A 91 -3.18 -13.13 -9.59
CA LEU A 91 -2.03 -13.68 -8.88
C LEU A 91 -1.47 -12.69 -7.87
N CYS A 92 -1.50 -13.07 -6.59
CA CYS A 92 -1.10 -12.23 -5.47
C CYS A 92 -0.25 -12.98 -4.43
N TYR A 93 0.21 -12.26 -3.40
CA TYR A 93 0.71 -12.91 -2.18
C TYR A 93 -0.46 -13.39 -1.31
N PRO A 94 -0.30 -14.45 -0.49
CA PRO A 94 -1.36 -14.96 0.39
C PRO A 94 -1.96 -13.89 1.31
N GLU A 95 -1.10 -13.02 1.84
CA GLU A 95 -1.49 -11.88 2.69
C GLU A 95 -2.37 -10.84 1.98
N SER A 96 -2.41 -10.81 0.65
CA SER A 96 -3.25 -9.90 -0.14
C SER A 96 -4.54 -10.56 -0.58
N LYS A 97 -4.64 -11.90 -0.47
CA LYS A 97 -5.80 -12.68 -0.94
C LYS A 97 -7.10 -12.21 -0.28
N ASN A 98 -7.11 -12.08 1.06
CA ASN A 98 -8.32 -11.67 1.77
C ASN A 98 -8.80 -10.26 1.43
N ILE A 99 -7.91 -9.38 0.92
CA ILE A 99 -8.31 -8.05 0.45
C ILE A 99 -9.03 -8.17 -0.89
N LEU A 100 -8.48 -8.97 -1.81
CA LEU A 100 -9.04 -9.18 -3.14
C LEU A 100 -10.38 -9.92 -3.07
N GLU A 101 -10.52 -10.89 -2.16
CA GLU A 101 -11.77 -11.63 -1.89
C GLU A 101 -12.94 -10.74 -1.44
N ILE A 102 -12.69 -9.48 -1.05
CA ILE A 102 -13.76 -8.51 -0.75
C ILE A 102 -14.52 -8.12 -2.03
N LYS A 103 -13.86 -8.14 -3.19
CA LYS A 103 -14.41 -7.64 -4.47
C LYS A 103 -14.39 -8.67 -5.60
N PHE A 104 -13.59 -9.72 -5.49
CA PHE A 104 -13.39 -10.71 -6.55
C PHE A 104 -13.59 -12.13 -6.01
N GLU A 105 -13.96 -13.06 -6.89
CA GLU A 105 -14.23 -14.44 -6.54
C GLU A 105 -12.96 -15.20 -6.14
N SER A 106 -13.02 -15.93 -5.02
CA SER A 106 -11.86 -16.64 -4.45
C SER A 106 -11.26 -17.69 -5.39
N GLU A 107 -12.08 -18.35 -6.22
CA GLU A 107 -11.65 -19.42 -7.13
C GLU A 107 -10.66 -18.94 -8.19
N ASN A 108 -10.77 -17.66 -8.55
CA ASN A 108 -9.93 -17.00 -9.55
C ASN A 108 -8.68 -16.34 -8.94
N ILE A 109 -8.52 -16.36 -7.61
CA ILE A 109 -7.37 -15.75 -6.92
C ILE A 109 -6.36 -16.83 -6.55
N ILE A 110 -5.21 -16.75 -7.21
CA ILE A 110 -4.08 -17.67 -7.08
C ILE A 110 -3.00 -16.99 -6.25
N THR A 111 -2.36 -17.75 -5.37
CA THR A 111 -1.33 -17.23 -4.48
C THR A 111 0.04 -17.82 -4.80
N ILE A 112 1.08 -16.99 -4.70
CA ILE A 112 2.48 -17.42 -4.68
C ILE A 112 3.17 -16.88 -3.44
N GLU A 113 4.13 -17.62 -2.90
CA GLU A 113 4.79 -17.21 -1.67
C GLU A 113 5.87 -16.17 -1.91
N LYS A 114 6.33 -15.50 -0.85
CA LYS A 114 7.54 -14.66 -0.95
C LYS A 114 8.83 -15.48 -0.99
N SER A 115 8.81 -16.67 -0.38
CA SER A 115 9.92 -17.64 -0.35
C SER A 115 10.16 -18.29 -1.71
N ASP A 116 9.21 -18.13 -2.62
CA ASP A 116 9.19 -18.58 -4.00
C ASP A 116 10.08 -17.74 -4.93
N PHE A 117 10.65 -16.66 -4.39
CA PHE A 117 11.61 -15.81 -5.08
C PHE A 117 12.98 -15.87 -4.41
N ILE A 118 14.04 -15.91 -5.21
CA ILE A 118 15.44 -15.84 -4.75
C ILE A 118 16.00 -14.42 -4.93
N LEU A 119 17.25 -14.22 -4.49
CA LEU A 119 17.99 -12.95 -4.63
C LEU A 119 17.20 -11.74 -4.10
N GLN A 120 16.92 -11.75 -2.79
CA GLN A 120 16.10 -10.72 -2.13
C GLN A 120 14.72 -10.51 -2.79
N ARG A 121 14.07 -11.62 -3.16
CA ARG A 121 12.74 -11.68 -3.77
C ARG A 121 12.65 -11.09 -5.19
N ARG A 122 13.74 -11.06 -5.93
CA ARG A 122 13.77 -10.47 -7.29
C ARG A 122 13.62 -11.49 -8.41
N ILE A 123 13.98 -12.75 -8.18
CA ILE A 123 13.99 -13.77 -9.24
C ILE A 123 13.05 -14.90 -8.87
N ALA A 124 12.01 -15.09 -9.67
CA ALA A 124 11.04 -16.18 -9.53
C ALA A 124 11.72 -17.53 -9.75
N LYS A 125 11.44 -18.49 -8.86
CA LYS A 125 11.84 -19.89 -9.03
C LYS A 125 11.03 -20.55 -10.16
N LYS A 126 11.50 -21.73 -10.62
CA LYS A 126 10.87 -22.49 -11.72
C LYS A 126 9.42 -22.86 -11.42
N ASN A 127 9.09 -23.23 -10.19
CA ASN A 127 7.73 -23.54 -9.76
C ASN A 127 6.79 -22.34 -9.91
N CYS A 128 7.22 -21.14 -9.57
CA CYS A 128 6.39 -19.93 -9.69
C CYS A 128 6.10 -19.59 -11.15
N ARG A 129 7.12 -19.70 -12.01
CA ARG A 129 6.93 -19.54 -13.46
C ARG A 129 6.00 -20.62 -14.01
N LYS A 130 6.10 -21.86 -13.50
CA LYS A 130 5.20 -22.95 -13.87
C LYS A 130 3.76 -22.60 -13.49
N THR A 131 3.49 -22.04 -12.30
CA THR A 131 2.15 -21.57 -11.91
C THR A 131 1.56 -20.62 -12.95
N VAL A 132 2.32 -19.64 -13.44
CA VAL A 132 1.85 -18.73 -14.49
C VAL A 132 1.60 -19.45 -15.81
N ASN A 133 2.53 -20.30 -16.24
CA ASN A 133 2.43 -20.99 -17.53
C ASN A 133 1.34 -22.06 -17.58
N ASP A 134 1.02 -22.70 -16.45
CA ASP A 134 -0.03 -23.72 -16.36
C ASP A 134 -1.43 -23.10 -16.53
N LEU A 135 -1.59 -21.81 -16.17
CA LEU A 135 -2.82 -21.06 -16.48
C LEU A 135 -2.98 -20.78 -17.97
N LYS A 136 -1.87 -20.79 -18.72
CA LYS A 136 -1.82 -20.46 -20.15
C LYS A 136 -2.48 -19.11 -20.48
N PRO A 137 -2.13 -18.01 -19.78
CA PRO A 137 -2.80 -16.72 -20.00
C PRO A 137 -2.46 -16.18 -21.39
N GLU A 138 -3.48 -15.90 -22.18
CA GLU A 138 -3.37 -15.22 -23.46
C GLU A 138 -2.95 -13.75 -23.27
N ILE A 139 -3.51 -13.09 -22.25
CA ILE A 139 -3.20 -11.70 -21.87
C ILE A 139 -2.70 -11.66 -20.42
N ILE A 140 -1.65 -10.89 -20.17
CA ILE A 140 -1.15 -10.60 -18.82
C ILE A 140 -1.22 -9.10 -18.54
N PHE A 141 -1.88 -8.73 -17.45
CA PHE A 141 -1.79 -7.41 -16.82
C PHE A 141 -0.83 -7.47 -15.63
N ASP A 142 0.39 -6.93 -15.78
CA ASP A 142 1.33 -6.82 -14.66
C ASP A 142 1.21 -5.44 -13.99
N LEU A 143 0.49 -5.44 -12.87
CA LEU A 143 0.28 -4.27 -12.03
C LEU A 143 1.32 -4.16 -10.92
N THR A 144 2.36 -5.01 -10.89
CA THR A 144 3.29 -5.07 -9.75
C THR A 144 4.42 -4.06 -9.84
N GLY A 145 5.03 -3.87 -11.02
CA GLY A 145 6.00 -2.81 -11.23
C GLY A 145 7.41 -3.05 -10.66
N ASN A 146 7.83 -4.30 -10.46
CA ASN A 146 9.15 -4.60 -9.88
C ASN A 146 9.84 -5.83 -10.52
N PRO A 147 11.14 -6.08 -10.25
CA PRO A 147 11.87 -7.19 -10.85
C PRO A 147 11.24 -8.58 -10.60
N ALA A 148 10.52 -8.76 -9.49
CA ALA A 148 9.90 -10.03 -9.16
C ALA A 148 8.85 -10.42 -10.22
N SER A 149 7.94 -9.50 -10.57
CA SER A 149 6.92 -9.76 -11.60
C SER A 149 7.53 -9.93 -12.99
N ALA A 150 8.53 -9.12 -13.36
CA ALA A 150 9.26 -9.28 -14.61
C ALA A 150 9.92 -10.67 -14.71
N SER A 151 10.56 -11.13 -13.64
CA SER A 151 11.20 -12.45 -13.60
C SER A 151 10.20 -13.61 -13.64
N LEU A 152 8.96 -13.37 -13.21
CA LEU A 152 7.88 -14.35 -13.15
C LEU A 152 7.28 -14.60 -14.53
N ILE A 153 7.14 -13.56 -15.35
CA ILE A 153 6.60 -13.63 -16.71
C ILE A 153 7.67 -13.86 -17.79
N LEU A 154 8.94 -13.96 -17.38
CA LEU A 154 10.10 -14.00 -18.28
C LEU A 154 9.96 -15.07 -19.38
N ASN A 155 9.44 -16.25 -19.05
CA ASN A 155 9.24 -17.36 -19.98
C ASN A 155 7.77 -17.59 -20.37
N SER A 156 6.90 -16.60 -20.14
CA SER A 156 5.49 -16.67 -20.53
C SER A 156 5.34 -16.67 -22.05
N ARG A 157 4.32 -17.38 -22.54
CA ARG A 157 3.88 -17.39 -23.95
C ARG A 157 2.60 -16.57 -24.17
N ALA A 158 2.29 -15.63 -23.27
CA ALA A 158 1.19 -14.69 -23.47
C ALA A 158 1.38 -13.90 -24.78
N GLN A 159 0.27 -13.65 -25.48
CA GLN A 159 0.24 -12.81 -26.69
C GLN A 159 0.51 -11.35 -26.32
N GLU A 160 -0.15 -10.90 -25.25
CA GLU A 160 -0.06 -9.55 -24.75
C GLU A 160 0.43 -9.54 -23.30
N VAL A 161 1.41 -8.68 -23.05
CA VAL A 161 1.87 -8.34 -21.70
C VAL A 161 1.77 -6.84 -21.57
N ILE A 162 0.82 -6.39 -20.76
CA ILE A 162 0.44 -5.00 -20.55
C ILE A 162 0.78 -4.68 -19.09
N GLY A 163 1.56 -3.63 -18.83
CA GLY A 163 1.95 -3.38 -17.46
C GLY A 163 2.96 -2.29 -17.21
N ILE A 164 3.39 -2.25 -15.96
CA ILE A 164 4.42 -1.36 -15.44
C ILE A 164 5.62 -2.17 -14.97
N ASN A 165 6.82 -1.61 -15.12
CA ASN A 165 8.03 -2.07 -14.44
C ASN A 165 9.13 -1.01 -14.47
N LEU A 166 10.30 -1.34 -13.92
CA LEU A 166 11.52 -0.61 -14.17
C LEU A 166 11.80 -0.58 -15.68
N LEU A 167 12.27 0.55 -16.20
CA LEU A 167 12.55 0.74 -17.63
C LEU A 167 13.48 -0.33 -18.21
N TYR A 168 14.35 -0.89 -17.37
CA TYR A 168 15.20 -2.05 -17.69
C TYR A 168 14.43 -3.22 -18.31
N PHE A 169 13.20 -3.49 -17.87
CA PHE A 169 12.40 -4.64 -18.31
C PHE A 169 11.43 -4.30 -19.44
N LYS A 170 11.49 -3.10 -20.02
CA LYS A 170 10.51 -2.62 -21.00
C LYS A 170 10.24 -3.61 -22.15
N THR A 171 11.27 -4.29 -22.64
CA THR A 171 11.14 -5.23 -23.78
C THR A 171 10.33 -6.49 -23.44
N LEU A 172 10.06 -6.78 -22.16
CA LEU A 172 9.17 -7.87 -21.77
C LEU A 172 7.70 -7.58 -22.08
N TYR A 173 7.34 -6.30 -22.21
CA TYR A 173 5.97 -5.83 -22.28
C TYR A 173 5.63 -5.48 -23.72
N THR A 174 4.50 -6.00 -24.22
CA THR A 174 3.91 -5.55 -25.48
C THR A 174 3.41 -4.11 -25.35
N THR A 175 2.79 -3.79 -24.20
CA THR A 175 2.37 -2.43 -23.86
C THR A 175 2.99 -2.05 -22.51
N PHE A 176 4.01 -1.19 -22.55
CA PHE A 176 4.72 -0.72 -21.36
C PHE A 176 4.24 0.66 -20.95
N THR A 177 3.79 0.78 -19.70
CA THR A 177 3.42 2.05 -19.08
C THR A 177 4.51 2.46 -18.07
N PRO A 178 5.11 3.65 -18.18
CA PRO A 178 6.02 4.16 -17.15
C PRO A 178 5.30 4.33 -15.81
N ILE A 179 6.00 4.05 -14.71
CA ILE A 179 5.43 4.23 -13.36
C ILE A 179 5.20 5.71 -13.11
N ARG A 180 3.93 6.10 -12.97
CA ARG A 180 3.53 7.45 -12.59
C ARG A 180 4.10 7.84 -11.24
N GLU A 181 4.57 9.09 -11.15
CA GLU A 181 5.08 9.64 -9.90
C GLU A 181 4.08 10.54 -9.16
N LYS A 182 3.01 11.05 -9.79
CA LYS A 182 2.01 11.99 -9.19
C LYS A 182 0.62 11.88 -9.86
N PRO A 183 -0.50 12.25 -9.20
CA PRO A 183 -0.64 12.53 -7.77
C PRO A 183 -0.95 11.28 -6.96
N HIS A 184 -1.94 10.45 -7.34
CA HIS A 184 -2.47 9.38 -6.48
C HIS A 184 -1.97 7.98 -6.86
N PHE A 185 -1.75 7.08 -5.90
CA PHE A 185 -1.23 5.73 -6.19
C PHE A 185 -2.16 4.86 -7.02
N MET A 186 -3.48 5.03 -6.90
CA MET A 186 -4.44 4.35 -7.78
C MET A 186 -4.19 4.64 -9.26
N ASP A 187 -3.70 5.84 -9.59
CA ASP A 187 -3.44 6.24 -10.98
C ASP A 187 -2.32 5.42 -11.62
N ILE A 188 -1.37 4.91 -10.83
CA ILE A 188 -0.30 4.03 -11.32
C ILE A 188 -0.89 2.81 -12.02
N TYR A 189 -1.95 2.23 -11.46
CA TYR A 189 -2.58 1.03 -11.97
C TYR A 189 -3.64 1.34 -13.03
N LEU A 190 -4.38 2.43 -12.85
CA LEU A 190 -5.36 2.88 -13.86
C LEU A 190 -4.69 3.27 -15.17
N ASP A 191 -3.48 3.85 -15.14
CA ASP A 191 -2.74 4.17 -16.35
C ASP A 191 -2.39 2.91 -17.17
N VAL A 192 -2.14 1.76 -16.51
CA VAL A 192 -1.94 0.49 -17.22
C VAL A 192 -3.20 0.11 -18.00
N LEU A 193 -4.38 0.20 -17.39
CA LEU A 193 -5.64 -0.06 -18.07
C LEU A 193 -5.88 0.94 -19.21
N ARG A 194 -5.69 2.24 -18.95
CA ARG A 194 -5.88 3.31 -19.94
C ARG A 194 -4.94 3.19 -21.14
N SER A 195 -3.77 2.57 -20.97
CA SER A 195 -2.82 2.35 -22.08
C SER A 195 -3.38 1.47 -23.20
N VAL A 196 -4.39 0.65 -22.90
CA VAL A 196 -5.08 -0.23 -23.87
C VAL A 196 -6.58 0.04 -23.99
N LYS A 197 -7.17 0.72 -23.00
CA LYS A 197 -8.58 1.14 -22.97
C LYS A 197 -8.68 2.62 -22.60
N PRO A 198 -8.22 3.55 -23.46
CA PRO A 198 -8.17 4.99 -23.13
C PRO A 198 -9.54 5.60 -22.85
N ASP A 199 -10.60 5.07 -23.47
CA ASP A 199 -11.97 5.55 -23.30
C ASP A 199 -12.69 4.96 -22.09
N TYR A 200 -12.06 4.02 -21.37
CA TYR A 200 -12.65 3.43 -20.17
C TYR A 200 -12.59 4.43 -19.02
N ASN A 201 -13.72 5.07 -18.76
CA ASN A 201 -13.89 6.06 -17.68
C ASN A 201 -14.81 5.57 -16.54
N ASN A 202 -15.30 4.33 -16.62
CA ASN A 202 -16.23 3.76 -15.64
C ASN A 202 -15.53 3.16 -14.40
N TYR A 203 -14.43 3.75 -13.97
CA TYR A 203 -13.78 3.41 -12.71
C TYR A 203 -14.24 4.38 -11.61
N SER A 204 -14.39 3.88 -10.39
CA SER A 204 -14.58 4.72 -9.21
C SER A 204 -13.33 4.70 -8.36
N TYR A 205 -12.82 5.90 -8.04
CA TYR A 205 -11.80 6.07 -7.02
C TYR A 205 -12.34 5.88 -5.60
N GLN A 206 -13.65 6.10 -5.44
CA GLN A 206 -14.35 5.99 -4.16
C GLN A 206 -15.01 4.61 -4.05
N PHE A 207 -14.91 4.01 -2.88
CA PHE A 207 -15.68 2.81 -2.54
C PHE A 207 -17.00 3.19 -1.89
N GLU A 208 -18.06 2.43 -2.20
CA GLU A 208 -19.39 2.65 -1.65
C GLU A 208 -19.40 2.53 -0.13
N SER A 209 -20.04 3.48 0.54
CA SER A 209 -20.09 3.52 2.00
C SER A 209 -21.23 2.67 2.55
N ASN A 210 -20.97 1.94 3.65
CA ASN A 210 -21.93 1.02 4.26
C ASN A 210 -21.87 1.01 5.80
N TYR A 211 -21.36 2.08 6.41
CA TYR A 211 -21.18 2.12 7.87
C TYR A 211 -22.51 2.29 8.60
N ASN A 212 -22.58 1.73 9.80
CA ASN A 212 -23.69 1.96 10.71
C ASN A 212 -23.25 2.97 11.78
N PRO A 213 -23.92 4.13 11.92
CA PRO A 213 -23.56 5.14 12.91
C PRO A 213 -23.64 4.68 14.38
N LYS A 214 -24.23 3.52 14.68
CA LYS A 214 -24.29 2.92 16.02
C LYS A 214 -23.11 1.99 16.34
N ASP A 215 -22.29 1.68 15.34
CA ASP A 215 -21.12 0.83 15.48
C ASP A 215 -20.00 1.54 16.26
N LYS A 216 -18.91 0.83 16.54
CA LYS A 216 -17.79 1.34 17.34
C LYS A 216 -16.82 2.19 16.50
N ILE A 217 -16.19 3.14 17.16
CA ILE A 217 -14.99 3.79 16.65
C ILE A 217 -13.83 2.82 16.84
N VAL A 218 -13.13 2.51 15.76
CA VAL A 218 -12.01 1.57 15.75
C VAL A 218 -10.71 2.35 15.55
N ILE A 219 -9.72 2.10 16.39
CA ILE A 219 -8.44 2.82 16.39
C ILE A 219 -7.31 1.82 16.15
N HIS A 220 -6.47 2.07 15.15
CA HIS A 220 -5.27 1.28 14.87
C HIS A 220 -4.02 2.18 14.91
N PRO A 221 -3.23 2.15 16.00
CA PRO A 221 -2.17 3.13 16.24
C PRO A 221 -0.83 2.79 15.56
N PHE A 222 -0.74 1.68 14.82
CA PHE A 222 0.54 1.14 14.32
C PHE A 222 0.76 1.35 12.83
N ALA A 223 2.03 1.34 12.43
CA ALA A 223 2.45 1.35 11.04
C ALA A 223 3.73 0.51 10.85
N ILE A 224 3.95 0.02 9.63
CA ILE A 224 5.18 -0.72 9.28
C ILE A 224 6.43 0.16 9.50
N ARG A 225 6.31 1.46 9.23
CA ARG A 225 7.36 2.45 9.49
C ARG A 225 7.02 3.20 10.77
N LYS A 226 7.83 3.03 11.82
CA LYS A 226 7.69 3.75 13.09
C LYS A 226 7.67 5.27 12.92
N ALA A 227 8.39 5.81 11.95
CA ALA A 227 8.38 7.24 11.61
C ALA A 227 7.02 7.79 11.13
N LYS A 228 6.02 6.93 10.88
CA LYS A 228 4.64 7.32 10.57
C LYS A 228 3.69 7.22 11.77
N GLU A 229 4.13 6.70 12.91
CA GLU A 229 3.27 6.50 14.07
C GLU A 229 3.16 7.77 14.92
N TRP A 230 1.94 8.27 15.15
CA TRP A 230 1.71 9.49 15.93
C TRP A 230 2.15 9.40 17.41
N ASN A 231 2.35 8.18 17.92
CA ASN A 231 2.66 7.77 19.30
C ASN A 231 1.48 7.02 19.96
N LEU A 232 1.76 5.83 20.49
CA LEU A 232 0.76 4.96 21.11
C LEU A 232 0.06 5.62 22.32
N LYS A 233 0.80 6.33 23.18
CA LYS A 233 0.22 7.00 24.37
C LYS A 233 -0.79 8.07 23.97
N LYS A 234 -0.54 8.80 22.87
CA LYS A 234 -1.49 9.79 22.33
C LYS A 234 -2.78 9.12 21.83
N TYR A 235 -2.67 7.98 21.14
CA TYR A 235 -3.84 7.19 20.74
C TYR A 235 -4.62 6.63 21.93
N ILE A 236 -3.95 6.15 22.99
CA ILE A 236 -4.61 5.68 24.21
C ILE A 236 -5.39 6.84 24.85
N LYS A 237 -4.80 8.03 24.94
CA LYS A 237 -5.48 9.21 25.48
C LYS A 237 -6.68 9.62 24.63
N LEU A 238 -6.56 9.59 23.30
CA LEU A 238 -7.68 9.84 22.39
C LEU A 238 -8.81 8.82 22.61
N ALA A 239 -8.47 7.53 22.70
CA ALA A 239 -9.42 6.45 22.95
C ALA A 239 -10.15 6.63 24.28
N GLU A 240 -9.43 7.03 25.34
CA GLU A 240 -9.96 7.35 26.66
C GLU A 240 -10.97 8.51 26.64
N ARG A 241 -10.72 9.54 25.82
CA ARG A 241 -11.66 10.67 25.71
C ARG A 241 -12.90 10.29 24.91
N LEU A 242 -12.72 9.62 23.77
CA LEU A 242 -13.84 9.21 22.90
C LEU A 242 -14.77 8.19 23.58
N ARG A 243 -14.24 7.27 24.41
CA ARG A 243 -15.05 6.23 25.08
C ARG A 243 -16.07 6.78 26.07
N ASN A 244 -15.92 8.03 26.52
CA ASN A 244 -16.90 8.68 27.38
C ASN A 244 -18.27 8.78 26.69
N ASN A 245 -18.27 8.97 25.38
CA ASN A 245 -19.47 9.16 24.58
C ASN A 245 -19.74 8.04 23.56
N TYR A 246 -18.72 7.30 23.15
CA TYR A 246 -18.83 6.33 22.04
C TYR A 246 -18.32 4.94 22.45
N LYS A 247 -18.72 3.91 21.70
CA LYS A 247 -18.07 2.60 21.77
C LYS A 247 -16.71 2.72 21.06
N VAL A 248 -15.62 2.38 21.74
CA VAL A 248 -14.25 2.51 21.20
C VAL A 248 -13.52 1.19 21.34
N CYS A 249 -12.82 0.77 20.28
CA CYS A 249 -11.98 -0.41 20.25
C CYS A 249 -10.60 -0.07 19.67
N LEU A 250 -9.54 -0.42 20.40
CA LEU A 250 -8.17 -0.31 19.93
C LEU A 250 -7.71 -1.66 19.38
N ILE A 251 -7.17 -1.68 18.17
CA ILE A 251 -6.65 -2.89 17.52
C ILE A 251 -5.13 -2.88 17.52
N ALA A 252 -4.52 -4.02 17.84
CA ALA A 252 -3.08 -4.22 17.80
C ALA A 252 -2.71 -5.55 17.14
N PRO A 253 -1.57 -5.64 16.44
CA PRO A 253 -0.95 -6.93 16.13
C PRO A 253 -0.42 -7.62 17.41
N PRO A 254 -0.11 -8.93 17.36
CA PRO A 254 0.42 -9.65 18.51
C PRO A 254 1.77 -9.07 18.95
N ASN A 255 1.94 -8.86 20.26
CA ASN A 255 3.18 -8.35 20.88
C ASN A 255 3.56 -6.90 20.50
N PHE A 256 2.64 -6.10 19.95
CA PHE A 256 2.89 -4.69 19.63
C PHE A 256 2.62 -3.71 20.78
N ILE A 257 1.92 -4.18 21.82
CA ILE A 257 1.67 -3.44 23.06
C ILE A 257 2.39 -4.20 24.18
N GLU A 258 3.25 -3.49 24.91
CA GLU A 258 3.93 -4.01 26.10
C GLU A 258 2.90 -4.39 27.18
N LYS A 259 3.23 -5.37 28.04
CA LYS A 259 2.26 -5.92 29.00
C LYS A 259 1.79 -4.87 30.01
N GLU A 260 2.69 -3.99 30.41
CA GLU A 260 2.48 -2.87 31.34
C GLU A 260 1.52 -1.86 30.72
N VAL A 261 1.75 -1.47 29.46
CA VAL A 261 0.86 -0.56 28.72
C VAL A 261 -0.51 -1.21 28.50
N LEU A 262 -0.57 -2.51 28.22
CA LEU A 262 -1.84 -3.22 28.08
C LEU A 262 -2.62 -3.24 29.40
N TYR A 263 -1.94 -3.36 30.54
CA TYR A 263 -2.56 -3.24 31.86
C TYR A 263 -3.13 -1.84 32.08
N GLU A 264 -2.39 -0.78 31.74
CA GLU A 264 -2.89 0.61 31.80
C GLU A 264 -4.15 0.79 30.95
N ILE A 265 -4.15 0.32 29.70
CA ILE A 265 -5.32 0.42 28.80
C ILE A 265 -6.55 -0.29 29.40
N LYS A 266 -6.35 -1.44 30.05
CA LYS A 266 -7.43 -2.18 30.74
C LYS A 266 -7.99 -1.40 31.92
N GLN A 267 -7.15 -0.74 32.72
CA GLN A 267 -7.61 0.13 33.81
C GLN A 267 -8.43 1.31 33.29
N LEU A 268 -8.08 1.83 32.11
CA LEU A 268 -8.86 2.84 31.40
C LEU A 268 -10.15 2.28 30.78
N LYS A 269 -10.47 0.99 30.96
CA LYS A 269 -11.66 0.30 30.43
C LYS A 269 -11.86 0.54 28.92
N ILE A 270 -10.75 0.56 28.17
CA ILE A 270 -10.74 0.62 26.71
C ILE A 270 -10.73 -0.83 26.19
N ASP A 271 -11.62 -1.17 25.26
CA ASP A 271 -11.59 -2.48 24.59
C ASP A 271 -10.35 -2.57 23.69
N VAL A 272 -9.60 -3.66 23.84
CA VAL A 272 -8.40 -3.93 23.02
C VAL A 272 -8.56 -5.29 22.37
N LYS A 273 -8.38 -5.33 21.04
CA LYS A 273 -8.38 -6.57 20.26
C LYS A 273 -7.02 -6.79 19.64
N VAL A 274 -6.49 -7.99 19.84
CA VAL A 274 -5.26 -8.45 19.20
C VAL A 274 -5.62 -9.28 17.98
N THR A 275 -5.26 -8.83 16.78
CA THR A 275 -5.55 -9.54 15.52
C THR A 275 -4.36 -10.37 15.08
N LYS A 276 -4.53 -11.68 14.95
CA LYS A 276 -3.48 -12.64 14.54
C LYS A 276 -3.47 -12.88 13.02
N SER A 277 -4.56 -12.54 12.34
CA SER A 277 -4.70 -12.71 10.90
C SER A 277 -5.31 -11.47 10.25
N LEU A 278 -5.15 -11.36 8.93
CA LEU A 278 -5.80 -10.32 8.16
C LEU A 278 -7.32 -10.46 8.15
N GLY A 279 -7.84 -11.70 8.15
CA GLY A 279 -9.28 -11.96 8.26
C GLY A 279 -9.87 -11.42 9.56
N GLU A 280 -9.18 -11.60 10.69
CA GLU A 280 -9.59 -11.02 11.98
C GLU A 280 -9.58 -9.49 11.93
N LEU A 281 -8.55 -8.88 11.34
CA LEU A 281 -8.48 -7.42 11.16
C LEU A 281 -9.66 -6.91 10.32
N ILE A 282 -9.93 -7.55 9.17
CA ILE A 282 -11.06 -7.21 8.30
C ILE A 282 -12.39 -7.34 9.05
N SER A 283 -12.56 -8.40 9.85
CA SER A 283 -13.77 -8.62 10.63
C SER A 283 -14.04 -7.47 11.61
N ILE A 284 -13.02 -7.03 12.35
CA ILE A 284 -13.20 -5.91 13.29
C ILE A 284 -13.43 -4.59 12.55
N ILE A 285 -12.75 -4.36 11.42
CA ILE A 285 -12.98 -3.15 10.60
C ILE A 285 -14.42 -3.09 10.07
N LYS A 286 -15.05 -4.23 9.74
CA LYS A 286 -16.45 -4.27 9.30
C LYS A 286 -17.43 -3.71 10.34
N GLU A 287 -17.07 -3.75 11.62
CA GLU A 287 -17.84 -3.21 12.74
C GLU A 287 -17.46 -1.75 13.09
N ALA A 288 -16.78 -1.03 12.19
CA ALA A 288 -16.40 0.36 12.42
C ALA A 288 -17.48 1.35 11.94
N SER A 289 -17.91 2.26 12.81
CA SER A 289 -18.61 3.48 12.42
C SER A 289 -17.62 4.56 11.94
N LEU A 290 -16.39 4.52 12.45
CA LEU A 290 -15.25 5.33 12.04
C LEU A 290 -13.96 4.55 12.32
N PHE A 291 -13.04 4.51 11.35
CA PHE A 291 -11.71 3.92 11.52
C PHE A 291 -10.62 5.00 11.59
N ILE A 292 -9.88 5.06 12.70
CA ILE A 292 -8.83 6.06 12.96
C ILE A 292 -7.46 5.38 12.96
N SER A 293 -6.52 5.88 12.16
CA SER A 293 -5.16 5.31 12.10
C SER A 293 -4.15 6.32 11.56
N ASN A 294 -2.87 5.97 11.60
CA ASN A 294 -1.84 6.60 10.78
C ASN A 294 -2.02 6.21 9.29
N ASP A 295 -1.22 6.81 8.41
CA ASP A 295 -1.02 6.35 7.02
C ASP A 295 -0.38 4.94 6.98
N SER A 296 -1.24 3.91 7.04
CA SER A 296 -0.87 2.50 7.06
C SER A 296 -1.93 1.63 6.36
N GLY A 297 -1.54 0.40 5.96
CA GLY A 297 -2.40 -0.53 5.22
C GLY A 297 -3.87 -0.65 5.68
N PRO A 298 -4.14 -0.78 6.99
CA PRO A 298 -5.50 -0.87 7.52
C PRO A 298 -6.44 0.28 7.14
N ILE A 299 -5.94 1.50 6.94
CA ILE A 299 -6.79 2.64 6.53
C ILE A 299 -7.41 2.43 5.15
N TYR A 300 -6.65 1.82 4.24
CA TYR A 300 -7.09 1.55 2.87
C TYR A 300 -8.08 0.37 2.85
N ILE A 301 -7.86 -0.63 3.70
CA ILE A 301 -8.82 -1.74 3.89
C ILE A 301 -10.15 -1.22 4.44
N ALA A 302 -10.12 -0.30 5.42
CA ALA A 302 -11.34 0.33 5.94
C ALA A 302 -12.10 1.10 4.86
N SER A 303 -11.40 1.86 4.02
CA SER A 303 -12.03 2.52 2.87
C SER A 303 -12.63 1.52 1.88
N LEU A 304 -11.91 0.45 1.52
CA LEU A 304 -12.42 -0.61 0.64
C LEU A 304 -13.71 -1.26 1.16
N LEU A 305 -13.81 -1.42 2.47
CA LEU A 305 -14.98 -1.98 3.16
C LEU A 305 -16.14 -0.97 3.29
N GLY A 306 -15.98 0.27 2.80
CA GLY A 306 -17.00 1.31 2.86
C GLY A 306 -17.08 2.05 4.19
N LYS A 307 -16.04 1.94 5.03
CA LYS A 307 -16.00 2.53 6.37
C LYS A 307 -15.38 3.93 6.32
N PRO A 308 -15.98 4.93 7.01
CA PRO A 308 -15.36 6.23 7.16
C PRO A 308 -13.98 6.13 7.79
N THR A 309 -13.05 6.95 7.32
CA THR A 309 -11.66 6.92 7.82
C THR A 309 -11.19 8.28 8.28
N PHE A 310 -10.46 8.33 9.38
CA PHE A 310 -9.72 9.50 9.83
C PHE A 310 -8.23 9.17 9.93
N THR A 311 -7.40 9.85 9.14
CA THR A 311 -5.96 9.55 9.05
C THR A 311 -5.10 10.63 9.67
N ILE A 312 -4.16 10.24 10.53
CA ILE A 312 -3.15 11.16 11.05
C ILE A 312 -1.89 11.02 10.19
N TYR A 313 -1.59 12.07 9.42
CA TYR A 313 -0.43 12.12 8.54
C TYR A 313 0.73 12.87 9.20
N GLY A 314 1.92 12.32 9.03
CA GLY A 314 3.18 12.94 9.41
C GLY A 314 4.05 13.22 8.18
N PRO A 315 5.05 12.37 7.90
CA PRO A 315 6.06 12.66 6.89
C PRO A 315 5.64 12.31 5.44
N THR A 316 4.40 11.87 5.24
CA THR A 316 3.86 11.49 3.94
C THR A 316 2.83 12.51 3.46
N ASN A 317 2.73 12.70 2.15
CA ASN A 317 1.80 13.63 1.54
C ASN A 317 0.43 12.96 1.33
N PRO A 318 -0.66 13.46 1.96
CA PRO A 318 -1.99 12.88 1.84
C PRO A 318 -2.50 12.81 0.39
N LYS A 319 -2.11 13.74 -0.49
CA LYS A 319 -2.58 13.76 -1.90
C LYS A 319 -2.31 12.46 -2.66
N PHE A 320 -1.34 11.67 -2.19
CA PHE A 320 -0.90 10.46 -2.86
C PHE A 320 -1.67 9.21 -2.48
N SER A 321 -2.32 9.23 -1.32
CA SER A 321 -2.88 8.02 -0.74
C SER A 321 -4.20 8.20 -0.02
N LEU A 322 -4.62 9.43 0.28
CA LEU A 322 -5.86 9.70 0.99
C LEU A 322 -7.02 9.01 0.26
N PRO A 323 -7.80 8.14 0.93
CA PRO A 323 -8.94 7.53 0.29
C PRO A 323 -9.94 8.58 -0.23
N PHE A 324 -10.50 8.34 -1.40
CA PHE A 324 -11.41 9.29 -2.05
C PHE A 324 -12.82 9.21 -1.50
N GLY A 325 -13.47 10.37 -1.38
CA GLY A 325 -14.86 10.50 -0.96
C GLY A 325 -15.02 11.32 0.31
N GLU A 326 -16.24 11.80 0.56
CA GLU A 326 -16.53 12.72 1.67
C GLU A 326 -16.47 12.09 3.07
N ASN A 327 -16.44 10.76 3.13
CA ASN A 327 -16.35 9.94 4.34
C ASN A 327 -14.89 9.63 4.72
N HIS A 328 -13.93 10.32 4.12
CA HIS A 328 -12.52 10.17 4.45
C HIS A 328 -11.94 11.54 4.78
N GLN A 329 -11.39 11.66 5.99
CA GLN A 329 -10.72 12.87 6.46
C GLN A 329 -9.33 12.57 6.99
N PHE A 330 -8.53 13.62 7.11
CA PHE A 330 -7.21 13.52 7.67
C PHE A 330 -6.84 14.75 8.47
N TYR A 331 -5.85 14.60 9.35
CA TYR A 331 -5.16 15.69 10.01
C TYR A 331 -3.67 15.62 9.67
N GLN A 332 -3.09 16.77 9.32
CA GLN A 332 -1.65 16.90 9.11
C GLN A 332 -1.18 18.26 9.63
N LYS A 333 -0.10 18.27 10.40
CA LYS A 333 0.60 19.51 10.75
C LYS A 333 1.49 19.92 9.58
N ILE A 334 1.21 21.07 8.98
CA ILE A 334 2.05 21.62 7.90
C ILE A 334 3.25 22.33 8.52
N LEU A 335 4.45 21.84 8.19
CA LEU A 335 5.73 22.39 8.59
C LEU A 335 6.50 22.86 7.36
N PRO A 336 7.58 23.65 7.50
CA PRO A 336 8.40 24.07 6.34
C PRO A 336 9.00 22.91 5.54
N CYS A 337 9.19 21.74 6.17
CA CYS A 337 9.68 20.52 5.51
C CYS A 337 8.56 19.65 4.91
N SER A 338 7.29 20.00 5.12
CA SER A 338 6.15 19.31 4.51
C SER A 338 6.16 19.55 3.00
N THR A 339 5.79 18.52 2.25
CA THR A 339 5.80 18.56 0.78
C THR A 339 4.38 18.53 0.22
N ASP A 340 4.11 19.37 -0.77
CA ASP A 340 2.88 19.41 -1.54
C ASP A 340 2.98 18.63 -2.86
N LYS A 341 4.21 18.52 -3.39
CA LYS A 341 4.54 17.97 -4.72
C LYS A 341 5.09 16.55 -4.67
N GLU A 342 5.75 16.16 -3.58
CA GLU A 342 6.41 14.86 -3.47
C GLU A 342 5.62 13.92 -2.57
N LYS A 343 5.82 12.62 -2.77
CA LYS A 343 5.14 11.55 -2.02
C LYS A 343 5.44 11.59 -0.52
N VAL A 344 6.69 11.88 -0.18
CA VAL A 344 7.21 11.88 1.18
C VAL A 344 8.18 13.04 1.37
N CYS A 345 8.38 13.47 2.62
CA CYS A 345 9.40 14.47 2.93
C CYS A 345 10.82 13.96 2.61
N TYR A 346 11.76 14.90 2.45
CA TYR A 346 13.13 14.64 2.01
C TYR A 346 13.94 13.72 2.94
N THR A 347 13.49 13.49 4.19
CA THR A 347 14.10 12.56 5.15
C THR A 347 13.67 11.11 4.94
N LEU A 348 13.37 10.74 3.68
CA LEU A 348 12.88 9.43 3.26
C LEU A 348 11.55 9.03 3.94
N GLY A 349 10.66 10.00 4.12
CA GLY A 349 9.40 9.80 4.84
C GLY A 349 9.62 9.54 6.32
N GLY A 350 10.48 10.34 6.95
CA GLY A 350 10.69 10.36 8.40
C GLY A 350 11.72 9.36 8.94
N ILE A 351 12.28 8.47 8.11
CA ILE A 351 13.27 7.46 8.56
C ILE A 351 14.53 8.14 9.08
N ASN A 352 15.03 9.14 8.35
CA ASN A 352 16.24 9.87 8.71
C ASN A 352 15.92 11.21 9.39
N CYS A 353 14.71 11.35 9.94
CA CYS A 353 14.29 12.60 10.56
C CYS A 353 14.69 12.61 12.05
N PRO A 354 15.48 13.60 12.49
CA PRO A 354 15.96 13.63 13.88
C PRO A 354 14.86 14.05 14.88
N SER A 355 13.88 14.87 14.47
CA SER A 355 12.89 15.44 15.40
C SER A 355 11.48 14.88 15.28
N GLN A 356 11.09 14.39 14.10
CA GLN A 356 9.73 13.89 13.81
C GLN A 356 8.61 14.87 14.26
N GLU A 357 8.88 16.17 14.21
CA GLU A 357 7.97 17.24 14.64
C GLU A 357 6.58 17.16 14.00
N CYS A 358 6.51 16.71 12.74
CA CYS A 358 5.25 16.55 12.00
C CYS A 358 4.21 15.66 12.72
N LEU A 359 4.64 14.77 13.61
CA LEU A 359 3.78 13.94 14.45
C LEU A 359 3.88 14.34 15.93
N ASN A 360 5.08 14.69 16.40
CA ASN A 360 5.31 15.04 17.79
C ASN A 360 4.55 16.30 18.22
N LEU A 361 4.43 17.30 17.34
CA LEU A 361 3.72 18.55 17.60
C LEU A 361 2.20 18.47 17.45
N ILE A 362 1.66 17.35 16.97
CA ILE A 362 0.21 17.11 16.93
C ILE A 362 -0.23 16.69 18.34
N SER A 363 -1.03 17.51 18.99
CA SER A 363 -1.59 17.26 20.33
C SER A 363 -2.85 16.39 20.27
N VAL A 364 -3.20 15.79 21.41
CA VAL A 364 -4.44 15.01 21.52
C VAL A 364 -5.68 15.90 21.36
N ASP A 365 -5.63 17.14 21.85
CA ASP A 365 -6.73 18.10 21.73
C ASP A 365 -7.00 18.47 20.27
N GLU A 366 -5.96 18.71 19.46
CA GLU A 366 -6.09 18.97 18.03
C GLU A 366 -6.82 17.82 17.31
N ILE A 367 -6.43 16.57 17.59
CA ILE A 367 -7.04 15.40 16.96
C ILE A 367 -8.45 15.16 17.47
N GLU A 368 -8.69 15.32 18.78
CA GLU A 368 -10.02 15.16 19.35
C GLU A 368 -11.02 16.14 18.74
N ASN A 369 -10.65 17.41 18.60
CA ASN A 369 -11.52 18.43 18.00
C ASN A 369 -11.84 18.08 16.54
N ALA A 370 -10.82 17.77 15.74
CA ALA A 370 -11.01 17.39 14.34
C ALA A 370 -11.86 16.11 14.18
N VAL A 371 -11.65 15.12 15.04
CA VAL A 371 -12.44 13.88 15.05
C VAL A 371 -13.87 14.14 15.52
N ALA A 372 -14.10 15.04 16.49
CA ALA A 372 -15.43 15.38 16.98
C ALA A 372 -16.28 16.05 15.88
N ASP A 373 -15.69 16.98 15.12
CA ASP A 373 -16.34 17.61 13.97
C ASP A 373 -16.70 16.56 12.91
N PHE A 374 -15.77 15.63 12.65
CA PHE A 374 -16.02 14.58 11.68
C PHE A 374 -17.08 13.57 12.14
N ILE A 375 -17.08 13.18 13.41
CA ILE A 375 -18.12 12.36 14.04
C ILE A 375 -19.50 13.01 13.87
N LYS A 376 -19.59 14.33 14.08
CA LYS A 376 -20.83 15.08 13.90
C LYS A 376 -21.28 15.05 12.44
N LYS A 377 -20.36 15.26 11.48
CA LYS A 377 -20.65 15.16 10.04
C LYS A 377 -21.17 13.77 9.66
N LEU A 378 -20.58 12.71 10.21
CA LEU A 378 -20.97 11.31 9.95
C LEU A 378 -22.24 10.87 10.69
N GLY A 379 -22.76 11.68 11.62
CA GLY A 379 -23.93 11.34 12.43
C GLY A 379 -23.71 10.16 13.39
N ILE A 380 -22.47 9.90 13.81
CA ILE A 380 -22.14 8.78 14.71
C ILE A 380 -22.80 9.00 16.07
N ARG A 381 -23.54 7.99 16.54
CA ARG A 381 -24.38 8.10 17.72
C ARG A 381 -23.59 7.83 18.99
N ARG A 382 -23.92 8.58 20.04
CA ARG A 382 -23.40 8.32 21.39
C ARG A 382 -23.95 6.99 21.91
N LYS A 383 -23.19 6.31 22.77
CA LYS A 383 -23.65 5.13 23.49
C LYS A 383 -24.82 5.49 24.42
N ASN A 384 -25.86 4.67 24.48
CA ASN A 384 -26.95 4.84 25.44
C ASN A 384 -26.39 4.66 26.86
N LYS A 385 -26.81 5.49 27.81
CA LYS A 385 -26.39 5.40 29.22
C LYS A 385 -27.06 4.26 30.01
N GLU A 386 -27.96 3.48 29.40
CA GLU A 386 -28.91 2.59 30.11
C GLU A 386 -28.50 1.11 30.24
N THR A 387 -27.23 0.73 30.12
CA THR A 387 -26.83 -0.69 30.29
C THR A 387 -25.66 -0.91 31.25
N GLU A 388 -25.48 -0.04 32.26
CA GLU A 388 -24.57 -0.29 33.39
C GLU A 388 -25.28 -0.42 34.75
N SER A 389 -26.61 -0.28 34.81
CA SER A 389 -27.41 -0.49 36.03
C SER A 389 -27.85 -1.94 36.26
N ASP A 390 -27.86 -2.78 35.23
CA ASP A 390 -28.44 -4.13 35.31
C ASP A 390 -27.42 -5.23 35.65
N LEU A 391 -26.15 -4.86 35.90
CA LEU A 391 -25.08 -5.78 36.34
C LEU A 391 -24.73 -5.63 37.83
N ASN A 392 -25.39 -4.71 38.55
CA ASN A 392 -25.23 -4.55 40.00
C ASN A 392 -26.44 -5.05 40.81
N ASN A 393 -27.44 -5.65 40.16
CA ASN A 393 -28.65 -6.20 40.80
C ASN A 393 -28.93 -7.67 40.38
N GLY A 394 -27.88 -8.46 40.15
CA GLY A 394 -27.99 -9.89 39.82
C GLY A 394 -27.12 -10.76 40.71
#